data_AF-A0A194X8L9-F1
#
_entry.id   AF-A0A194X8L9-F1
#
_cell.length_a   1.000
_cell.length_b   1.000
_cell.length_c   1.000
_cell.angle_alpha   90.00
_cell.angle_beta   90.00
_cell.angle_gamma   90.00
#
_symmetry.space_group_name_H-M   'P 1'
#
loop_
_entity.id
_entity.type
_entity.pdbx_description
1 polymer ?
#
loop_
_entity_poly.entity_id
_entity_poly.type
_entity_poly.pdbx_seq_one_letter_code
_entity_poly.pdbx_strand_id
1 'polypeptide(L)'
;MVFKKAAPSFTNFPKLPTEIRIKIWEEASYLPRNVDIWPDRSESVPGEWWDPLYAGGKQTLRACFGFKSTLEHDVQISVPHRIYVNWKSDTVFPVPLGDSDWHTDLLERPEISKVAMNIAEKCYHFKILRPSLEEAILYYLDPLMDQDALSSYFDHFEVSFRPFNRRGPPKRLRELFDLNKAYIETDYEVMIENEARKRLPDNHIILNAEDDVERNRALELEKEKLRLLHPIPVVRYMRLFLNGKDSSNIQNRYLSSAPQIVG
;
A
#
# COMPACT_ATOMS: atom_id res chain seq x y z
N MET A 1 -9.28 -9.91 45.88
CA MET A 1 -8.04 -9.38 45.27
C MET A 1 -8.18 -9.54 43.76
N VAL A 2 -8.46 -8.47 43.02
CA VAL A 2 -8.69 -8.54 41.57
C VAL A 2 -7.33 -8.37 40.89
N PHE A 3 -6.80 -9.43 40.29
CA PHE A 3 -5.58 -9.34 39.50
C PHE A 3 -5.90 -8.53 38.24
N LYS A 4 -5.30 -7.34 38.11
CA LYS A 4 -5.29 -6.60 36.84
C LYS A 4 -4.63 -7.50 35.79
N LYS A 5 -5.41 -7.90 34.79
CA LYS A 5 -4.94 -8.72 33.65
C LYS A 5 -3.82 -7.93 32.96
N ALA A 6 -2.60 -8.46 32.97
CA ALA A 6 -1.46 -7.85 32.29
C ALA A 6 -1.80 -7.71 30.80
N ALA A 7 -1.53 -6.54 30.21
CA ALA A 7 -1.75 -6.30 28.79
C ALA A 7 -1.00 -7.36 27.96
N PRO A 8 -1.66 -8.02 26.98
CA PRO A 8 -1.00 -9.03 26.18
C PRO A 8 0.11 -8.37 25.35
N SER A 9 1.25 -9.02 25.32
CA SER A 9 2.46 -8.42 24.81
C SER A 9 2.63 -8.67 23.30
N PHE A 10 3.05 -7.61 22.60
CA PHE A 10 3.59 -7.41 21.24
C PHE A 10 4.04 -8.62 20.36
N THR A 11 4.45 -9.78 20.88
CA THR A 11 4.94 -10.90 20.06
C THR A 11 4.29 -12.21 20.48
N ASN A 12 4.28 -13.23 19.60
CA ASN A 12 3.95 -14.63 19.93
C ASN A 12 4.76 -15.21 21.11
N PHE A 13 5.79 -14.48 21.55
CA PHE A 13 6.60 -14.76 22.72
C PHE A 13 6.32 -13.77 23.86
N PRO A 14 5.11 -13.71 24.41
CA PRO A 14 4.77 -12.63 25.32
C PRO A 14 5.49 -12.67 26.67
N LYS A 15 6.18 -13.79 26.93
CA LYS A 15 6.99 -14.03 28.12
C LYS A 15 8.45 -13.59 27.95
N LEU A 16 8.88 -13.17 26.74
CA LEU A 16 10.26 -12.74 26.51
C LEU A 16 10.45 -11.24 26.85
N PRO A 17 11.62 -10.86 27.40
CA PRO A 17 11.99 -9.46 27.58
C PRO A 17 11.92 -8.66 26.27
N THR A 18 11.65 -7.37 26.38
CA THR A 18 11.51 -6.46 25.21
C THR A 18 12.75 -6.47 24.32
N GLU A 19 13.93 -6.50 24.92
CA GLU A 19 15.22 -6.50 24.25
C GLU A 19 15.38 -7.77 23.39
N ILE A 20 14.92 -8.91 23.90
CA ILE A 20 14.95 -10.18 23.16
C ILE A 20 13.93 -10.17 22.02
N ARG A 21 12.73 -9.61 22.25
CA ARG A 21 11.71 -9.48 21.20
C ARG A 21 12.17 -8.57 20.05
N ILE A 22 12.84 -7.46 20.38
CA ILE A 22 13.46 -6.57 19.39
C ILE A 22 14.54 -7.31 18.61
N LYS A 23 15.45 -8.02 19.29
CA LYS A 23 16.48 -8.82 18.62
C LYS A 23 15.90 -9.88 17.69
N ILE A 24 14.88 -10.64 18.15
CA ILE A 24 14.20 -11.62 17.29
C ILE A 24 13.58 -10.94 16.07
N TRP A 25 12.98 -9.76 16.25
CA TRP A 25 12.43 -9.02 15.13
C TRP A 25 13.54 -8.54 14.18
N GLU A 26 14.62 -7.94 14.67
CA GLU A 26 15.76 -7.52 13.83
C GLU A 26 16.30 -8.70 13.02
N GLU A 27 16.46 -9.86 13.66
CA GLU A 27 16.94 -11.13 13.06
C GLU A 27 15.90 -11.88 12.22
N ALA A 28 14.63 -11.45 12.16
CA ALA A 28 13.62 -12.11 11.35
C ALA A 28 12.98 -11.15 10.32
N SER A 29 13.11 -9.85 10.54
CA SER A 29 12.48 -8.79 9.75
C SER A 29 13.01 -8.71 8.33
N TYR A 30 14.18 -9.29 8.05
CA TYR A 30 14.72 -9.35 6.69
C TYR A 30 13.92 -10.29 5.78
N LEU A 31 13.12 -11.21 6.36
CA LEU A 31 12.24 -12.06 5.57
C LEU A 31 11.13 -11.19 4.98
N PRO A 32 10.97 -11.15 3.63
CA PRO A 32 9.90 -10.41 3.00
C PRO A 32 8.53 -10.94 3.43
N ARG A 33 7.63 -10.04 3.83
CA ARG A 33 6.24 -10.36 4.17
C ARG A 33 5.29 -9.43 3.42
N ASN A 34 4.05 -9.87 3.25
CA ASN A 34 2.98 -8.97 2.85
C ASN A 34 2.37 -8.39 4.11
N VAL A 35 2.34 -7.06 4.21
CA VAL A 35 1.79 -6.34 5.35
C VAL A 35 0.56 -5.57 4.90
N ASP A 36 -0.59 -6.00 5.39
CA ASP A 36 -1.85 -5.34 5.14
C ASP A 36 -2.00 -4.13 6.06
N ILE A 37 -2.27 -2.96 5.48
CA ILE A 37 -2.49 -1.73 6.23
C ILE A 37 -3.96 -1.36 6.13
N TRP A 38 -4.57 -1.16 7.30
CA TRP A 38 -5.94 -0.72 7.46
C TRP A 38 -5.95 0.65 8.19
N PRO A 39 -6.76 1.62 7.75
CA PRO A 39 -7.08 2.82 8.48
C PRO A 39 -7.85 2.44 9.73
N ASP A 40 -7.53 3.12 10.82
CA ASP A 40 -8.23 2.93 12.07
C ASP A 40 -9.68 3.46 11.97
N ARG A 41 -10.67 2.61 12.29
CA ARG A 41 -12.07 3.03 12.42
C ARG A 41 -12.43 3.48 13.84
N SER A 42 -11.50 3.39 14.79
CA SER A 42 -11.83 3.47 16.23
C SER A 42 -12.30 4.85 16.72
N GLU A 43 -12.25 5.89 15.90
CA GLU A 43 -12.74 7.24 16.24
C GLU A 43 -14.10 7.60 15.62
N SER A 44 -14.81 6.68 14.96
CA SER A 44 -16.20 6.94 14.60
C SER A 44 -17.05 7.02 15.86
N VAL A 45 -17.44 8.24 16.24
CA VAL A 45 -18.35 8.49 17.36
C VAL A 45 -19.62 7.67 17.14
N PRO A 46 -20.04 6.82 18.10
CA PRO A 46 -21.26 6.04 17.95
C PRO A 46 -22.46 6.99 17.78
N GLY A 47 -23.07 7.02 16.59
CA GLY A 47 -24.31 7.76 16.32
C GLY A 47 -24.32 8.68 15.10
N GLU A 48 -23.17 8.94 14.46
CA GLU A 48 -23.14 9.67 13.18
C GLU A 48 -23.12 8.68 12.02
N TRP A 49 -24.24 8.60 11.31
CA TRP A 49 -24.31 7.87 10.04
C TRP A 49 -23.38 8.56 9.05
N TRP A 50 -22.43 7.79 8.51
CA TRP A 50 -21.45 8.24 7.55
C TRP A 50 -22.15 8.72 6.26
N ASP A 51 -22.16 10.03 6.02
CA ASP A 51 -22.30 10.58 4.67
C ASP A 51 -20.87 10.85 4.15
N PRO A 52 -20.36 10.06 3.19
CA PRO A 52 -19.02 10.23 2.64
C PRO A 52 -18.78 11.60 1.98
N LEU A 53 -19.82 12.40 1.76
CA LEU A 53 -19.72 13.69 1.08
C LEU A 53 -19.46 14.90 2.00
N TYR A 54 -19.46 14.75 3.33
CA TYR A 54 -19.56 15.91 4.25
C TYR A 54 -18.43 16.12 5.27
N ALA A 55 -17.35 15.34 5.27
CA ALA A 55 -16.29 15.49 6.27
C ALA A 55 -15.10 16.35 5.78
N GLY A 56 -15.19 17.68 5.94
CA GLY A 56 -14.05 18.61 5.83
C GLY A 56 -13.05 18.54 6.99
N GLY A 57 -13.09 17.47 7.79
CA GLY A 57 -12.19 17.25 8.91
C GLY A 57 -10.89 16.61 8.44
N LYS A 58 -9.76 17.23 8.78
CA LYS A 58 -8.42 16.69 8.51
C LYS A 58 -8.23 15.42 9.36
N GLN A 59 -8.57 14.26 8.81
CA GLN A 59 -8.36 12.97 9.48
C GLN A 59 -6.86 12.74 9.61
N THR A 60 -6.35 12.69 10.85
CA THR A 60 -5.02 12.15 11.10
C THR A 60 -5.13 10.64 11.06
N LEU A 61 -4.91 10.07 9.88
CA LEU A 61 -4.85 8.63 9.68
C LEU A 61 -3.69 8.06 10.50
N ARG A 62 -4.03 7.49 11.66
CA ARG A 62 -3.11 6.65 12.39
C ARG A 62 -3.10 5.32 11.65
N ALA A 63 -1.99 4.99 10.99
CA ALA A 63 -1.81 3.65 10.44
C ALA A 63 -1.90 2.65 11.59
N CYS A 64 -3.08 2.04 11.74
CA CYS A 64 -3.32 1.04 12.76
C CYS A 64 -2.99 -0.31 12.15
N PHE A 65 -1.75 -0.72 12.37
CA PHE A 65 -1.30 -2.04 12.00
C PHE A 65 -1.89 -3.03 13.01
N GLY A 66 -3.04 -3.64 12.69
CA GLY A 66 -3.67 -4.60 13.57
C GLY A 66 -4.96 -5.19 13.03
N PHE A 67 -5.05 -6.52 13.12
CA PHE A 67 -6.26 -7.30 12.91
C PHE A 67 -7.14 -7.26 14.18
N LYS A 68 -8.46 -7.15 14.06
CA LYS A 68 -9.42 -7.29 15.18
C LYS A 68 -10.08 -8.66 15.10
N SER A 69 -9.68 -9.60 15.97
CA SER A 69 -10.36 -10.88 16.13
C SER A 69 -11.15 -10.88 17.44
N THR A 70 -12.41 -11.30 17.37
CA THR A 70 -13.21 -11.68 18.55
C THR A 70 -13.26 -13.20 18.55
N LEU A 71 -12.39 -13.85 19.32
CA LEU A 71 -12.48 -15.30 19.52
C LEU A 71 -13.71 -15.59 20.38
N GLU A 72 -14.40 -16.73 20.15
CA GLU A 72 -15.63 -17.21 20.83
C GLU A 72 -15.56 -17.35 22.38
N HIS A 73 -14.57 -16.75 23.05
CA HIS A 73 -14.29 -16.93 24.48
C HIS A 73 -13.95 -15.61 25.22
N ASP A 74 -14.65 -14.50 24.93
CA ASP A 74 -14.51 -13.22 25.67
C ASP A 74 -13.07 -12.65 25.72
N VAL A 75 -12.34 -12.74 24.62
CA VAL A 75 -11.01 -12.10 24.49
C VAL A 75 -11.13 -10.81 23.67
N GLN A 76 -11.03 -9.67 24.35
CA GLN A 76 -10.86 -8.36 23.70
C GLN A 76 -9.37 -8.05 23.50
N ILE A 77 -8.99 -7.80 22.26
CA ILE A 77 -7.67 -7.33 21.84
C ILE A 77 -7.70 -5.79 21.88
N SER A 78 -6.80 -5.16 22.64
CA SER A 78 -6.65 -3.69 22.67
C SER A 78 -5.18 -3.24 22.58
N VAL A 79 -5.03 -2.06 21.97
CA VAL A 79 -3.84 -1.31 21.52
C VAL A 79 -2.83 -0.95 22.65
N PRO A 80 -1.56 -0.62 22.33
CA PRO A 80 -1.07 -0.30 20.99
C PRO A 80 -0.55 -1.52 20.23
N HIS A 81 -1.24 -1.88 19.16
CA HIS A 81 -0.76 -2.82 18.17
C HIS A 81 0.37 -2.13 17.40
N ARG A 82 1.58 -2.64 17.55
CA ARG A 82 2.74 -2.22 16.77
C ARG A 82 3.15 -3.42 15.94
N ILE A 83 2.60 -3.57 14.74
CA ILE A 83 3.27 -4.42 13.75
C ILE A 83 4.48 -3.62 13.30
N TYR A 84 5.67 -4.19 13.45
CA TYR A 84 6.87 -3.59 12.92
C TYR A 84 6.94 -3.94 11.44
N VAL A 85 6.67 -2.93 10.62
CA VAL A 85 6.87 -2.99 9.18
C VAL A 85 8.34 -2.78 8.90
N ASN A 86 8.97 -3.75 8.25
CA ASN A 86 10.26 -3.52 7.65
C ASN A 86 10.03 -2.89 6.28
N TRP A 87 10.03 -1.56 6.23
CA TRP A 87 9.72 -0.78 5.03
C TRP A 87 10.61 -1.11 3.82
N LYS A 88 11.79 -1.70 4.06
CA LYS A 88 12.74 -2.10 3.02
C LYS A 88 12.46 -3.49 2.43
N SER A 89 11.92 -4.42 3.21
CA SER A 89 11.72 -5.81 2.77
C SER A 89 10.25 -6.19 2.60
N ASP A 90 9.37 -5.64 3.42
CA ASP A 90 7.94 -5.95 3.42
C ASP A 90 7.26 -5.27 2.22
N THR A 91 6.40 -6.04 1.56
CA THR A 91 5.47 -5.51 0.56
C THR A 91 4.30 -4.90 1.31
N VAL A 92 4.16 -3.58 1.20
CA VAL A 92 3.02 -2.88 1.76
C VAL A 92 1.80 -3.08 0.87
N PHE A 93 0.71 -3.59 1.43
CA PHE A 93 -0.57 -3.79 0.76
C PHE A 93 -1.59 -2.82 1.35
N PRO A 94 -1.83 -1.67 0.70
CA PRO A 94 -2.94 -0.83 1.04
C PRO A 94 -4.23 -1.55 0.63
N VAL A 95 -5.07 -1.90 1.60
CA VAL A 95 -6.35 -2.54 1.31
C VAL A 95 -7.28 -1.48 0.74
N PRO A 96 -7.93 -1.70 -0.42
CA PRO A 96 -8.86 -0.74 -0.99
C PRO A 96 -10.02 -0.47 -0.02
N LEU A 97 -10.17 0.78 0.46
CA LEU A 97 -11.19 1.12 1.47
C LEU A 97 -12.02 2.34 1.09
N GLY A 98 -12.42 2.40 -0.19
CA GLY A 98 -13.24 3.47 -0.75
C GLY A 98 -12.43 4.68 -1.21
N ASP A 99 -13.10 5.80 -1.45
CA ASP A 99 -12.56 7.02 -2.08
C ASP A 99 -11.61 7.85 -1.18
N SER A 100 -10.88 7.22 -0.26
CA SER A 100 -9.96 7.94 0.62
C SER A 100 -8.53 7.99 0.06
N ASP A 101 -7.96 9.19 0.06
CA ASP A 101 -6.58 9.47 -0.40
C ASP A 101 -5.50 8.94 0.55
N TRP A 102 -5.83 8.13 1.55
CA TRP A 102 -4.89 7.64 2.58
C TRP A 102 -3.70 6.86 1.99
N HIS A 103 -3.91 6.21 0.84
CA HIS A 103 -2.85 5.52 0.12
C HIS A 103 -1.78 6.50 -0.36
N THR A 104 -2.15 7.76 -0.61
CA THR A 104 -1.22 8.85 -0.92
C THR A 104 -0.28 9.09 0.25
N ASP A 105 -0.80 9.33 1.47
CA ASP A 105 0.00 9.54 2.68
C ASP A 105 0.98 8.37 2.96
N LEU A 106 0.51 7.16 2.69
CA LEU A 106 1.34 5.96 2.79
C LEU A 106 2.48 5.98 1.77
N LEU A 107 2.18 6.24 0.49
CA LEU A 107 3.18 6.34 -0.59
C LEU A 107 4.15 7.51 -0.39
N GLU A 108 3.76 8.55 0.34
CA GLU A 108 4.66 9.67 0.67
C GLU A 108 5.80 9.26 1.61
N ARG A 109 5.75 8.08 2.25
CA ARG A 109 6.76 7.65 3.20
C ARG A 109 8.08 7.31 2.50
N PRO A 110 9.20 7.99 2.86
CA PRO A 110 10.48 7.80 2.18
C PRO A 110 11.12 6.43 2.45
N GLU A 111 10.60 5.65 3.40
CA GLU A 111 11.14 4.34 3.74
C GLU A 111 10.57 3.20 2.90
N ILE A 112 9.45 3.41 2.20
CA ILE A 112 8.79 2.34 1.42
C ILE A 112 9.64 2.01 0.19
N SER A 113 10.03 0.75 0.09
CA SER A 113 10.69 0.21 -1.11
C SER A 113 9.77 -0.69 -1.95
N LYS A 114 8.72 -1.27 -1.36
CA LYS A 114 7.81 -2.21 -2.04
C LYS A 114 6.36 -1.94 -1.72
N VAL A 115 5.54 -1.85 -2.75
CA VAL A 115 4.09 -1.66 -2.61
C VAL A 115 3.32 -2.58 -3.54
N ALA A 116 2.17 -3.07 -3.10
CA ALA A 116 1.21 -3.78 -3.93
C ALA A 116 -0.04 -2.91 -4.10
N MET A 117 -0.54 -2.69 -5.32
CA MET A 117 -1.61 -1.74 -5.60
C MET A 117 -2.73 -2.36 -6.45
N ASN A 118 -3.97 -2.06 -6.06
CA ASN A 118 -5.16 -2.54 -6.77
C ASN A 118 -5.43 -1.66 -7.99
N ILE A 119 -5.23 -2.18 -9.21
CA ILE A 119 -5.48 -1.42 -10.44
C ILE A 119 -6.98 -1.22 -10.76
N ALA A 120 -7.88 -1.83 -9.99
CA ALA A 120 -9.31 -1.59 -10.13
C ALA A 120 -9.75 -0.30 -9.44
N GLU A 121 -8.99 0.13 -8.43
CA GLU A 121 -9.11 1.49 -7.94
C GLU A 121 -8.61 2.43 -9.03
N LYS A 122 -9.31 3.53 -9.23
CA LYS A 122 -8.91 4.60 -10.14
C LYS A 122 -7.59 5.20 -9.65
N CYS A 123 -6.48 4.55 -9.99
CA CYS A 123 -5.12 4.89 -9.55
C CYS A 123 -4.62 6.19 -10.23
N TYR A 124 -5.35 7.29 -10.09
CA TYR A 124 -4.98 8.60 -10.63
C TYR A 124 -3.94 9.34 -9.75
N HIS A 125 -3.42 8.68 -8.71
CA HIS A 125 -2.66 9.31 -7.62
C HIS A 125 -1.23 8.76 -7.46
N PHE A 126 -0.57 8.33 -8.55
CA PHE A 126 0.88 8.06 -8.52
C PHE A 126 1.75 9.32 -8.46
N LYS A 127 1.13 10.51 -8.31
CA LYS A 127 1.84 11.80 -8.28
C LYS A 127 2.89 11.91 -7.17
N ILE A 128 2.93 10.97 -6.23
CA ILE A 128 3.83 10.98 -5.08
C ILE A 128 4.61 9.67 -4.97
N LEU A 129 5.16 9.20 -6.08
CA LEU A 129 6.22 8.18 -6.03
C LEU A 129 7.46 8.76 -5.33
N ARG A 130 8.16 7.90 -4.60
CA ARG A 130 9.40 8.23 -3.90
C ARG A 130 10.59 7.56 -4.58
N PRO A 131 11.79 8.18 -4.49
CA PRO A 131 13.01 7.58 -5.04
C PRO A 131 13.43 6.27 -4.36
N SER A 132 12.86 5.98 -3.17
CA SER A 132 13.08 4.74 -2.43
C SER A 132 12.30 3.55 -3.00
N LEU A 133 11.29 3.78 -3.83
CA LEU A 133 10.44 2.72 -4.35
C LEU A 133 11.22 1.88 -5.37
N GLU A 134 11.44 0.61 -5.03
CA GLU A 134 12.18 -0.38 -5.83
C GLU A 134 11.23 -1.30 -6.61
N GLU A 135 10.07 -1.63 -6.05
CA GLU A 135 9.13 -2.60 -6.62
C GLU A 135 7.66 -2.18 -6.43
N ALA A 136 6.89 -2.27 -7.52
CA ALA A 136 5.45 -2.08 -7.52
C ALA A 136 4.76 -3.34 -8.04
N ILE A 137 3.95 -3.97 -7.20
CA ILE A 137 3.12 -5.13 -7.56
C ILE A 137 1.73 -4.63 -7.93
N LEU A 138 1.34 -4.75 -9.19
CA LEU A 138 -0.02 -4.48 -9.63
C LEU A 138 -0.85 -5.76 -9.52
N TYR A 139 -1.99 -5.66 -8.87
CA TYR A 139 -2.99 -6.72 -8.78
C TYR A 139 -4.37 -6.16 -9.08
N TYR A 140 -5.32 -7.04 -9.38
CA TYR A 140 -6.71 -6.66 -9.58
C TYR A 140 -7.58 -7.35 -8.54
N LEU A 141 -8.31 -6.54 -7.79
CA LEU A 141 -9.39 -6.96 -6.92
C LEU A 141 -10.62 -6.14 -7.30
N ASP A 142 -11.66 -6.84 -7.76
CA ASP A 142 -12.91 -6.23 -8.19
C ASP A 142 -13.48 -5.32 -7.10
N PRO A 143 -13.77 -4.04 -7.39
CA PRO A 143 -14.32 -3.10 -6.42
C PRO A 143 -15.71 -3.51 -5.92
N LEU A 144 -16.42 -4.39 -6.63
CA LEU A 144 -17.69 -4.96 -6.18
C LEU A 144 -17.51 -6.01 -5.08
N MET A 145 -16.27 -6.43 -4.77
CA MET A 145 -16.00 -7.11 -3.50
C MET A 145 -16.15 -6.08 -2.38
N ASP A 146 -17.39 -5.92 -1.92
CA ASP A 146 -17.73 -5.07 -0.79
C ASP A 146 -16.78 -5.37 0.39
N GLN A 147 -16.38 -4.33 1.12
CA GLN A 147 -15.65 -4.50 2.38
C GLN A 147 -16.36 -5.49 3.30
N ASP A 148 -17.69 -5.49 3.31
CA ASP A 148 -18.48 -6.41 4.10
C ASP A 148 -18.30 -7.88 3.66
N ALA A 149 -18.07 -8.10 2.35
CA ALA A 149 -17.72 -9.40 1.80
C ALA A 149 -16.28 -9.83 2.17
N LEU A 150 -15.35 -8.89 2.34
CA LEU A 150 -14.02 -9.22 2.84
C LEU A 150 -14.06 -9.49 4.35
N SER A 151 -14.68 -8.61 5.14
CA SER A 151 -14.69 -8.70 6.61
C SER A 151 -15.45 -9.92 7.12
N SER A 152 -16.56 -10.30 6.49
CA SER A 152 -17.37 -11.44 6.94
C SER A 152 -16.75 -12.80 6.63
N TYR A 153 -15.88 -12.90 5.64
CA TYR A 153 -15.34 -14.18 5.22
C TYR A 153 -14.09 -14.61 6.00
N PHE A 154 -13.36 -13.68 6.62
CA PHE A 154 -12.01 -14.00 7.06
C PHE A 154 -11.62 -13.25 8.33
N ASP A 155 -11.89 -13.88 9.47
CA ASP A 155 -11.33 -13.51 10.78
C ASP A 155 -9.79 -13.64 10.85
N HIS A 156 -9.14 -14.07 9.77
CA HIS A 156 -7.69 -14.04 9.57
C HIS A 156 -7.39 -13.96 8.07
N PHE A 157 -6.77 -12.88 7.58
CA PHE A 157 -6.35 -12.78 6.18
C PHE A 157 -4.86 -13.08 6.04
N GLU A 158 -4.54 -14.09 5.25
CA GLU A 158 -3.22 -14.27 4.65
C GLU A 158 -3.27 -13.77 3.21
N VAL A 159 -2.57 -12.68 2.94
CA VAL A 159 -2.37 -12.15 1.59
C VAL A 159 -1.12 -12.77 0.98
N SER A 160 -1.25 -13.32 -0.22
CA SER A 160 -0.09 -13.72 -1.03
C SER A 160 -0.23 -13.30 -2.48
N PHE A 161 0.88 -12.84 -3.07
CA PHE A 161 0.96 -12.53 -4.49
C PHE A 161 1.63 -13.68 -5.22
N ARG A 162 1.04 -14.09 -6.34
CA ARG A 162 1.60 -15.16 -7.17
C ARG A 162 1.67 -14.71 -8.62
N PRO A 163 2.69 -15.13 -9.38
CA PRO A 163 2.76 -14.84 -10.80
C PRO A 163 1.55 -15.43 -11.52
N PHE A 164 1.15 -14.79 -12.62
CA PHE A 164 0.23 -15.42 -13.55
C PHE A 164 0.84 -16.72 -14.11
N ASN A 165 -0.02 -17.65 -14.51
CA ASN A 165 0.43 -18.83 -15.23
C ASN A 165 1.04 -18.43 -16.59
N ARG A 166 1.54 -19.40 -17.35
CA ARG A 166 2.14 -19.15 -18.68
C ARG A 166 1.23 -18.42 -19.67
N ARG A 167 -0.09 -18.40 -19.46
CA ARG A 167 -1.05 -17.69 -20.33
C ARG A 167 -1.15 -16.20 -20.00
N GLY A 168 -0.68 -15.78 -18.83
CA GLY A 168 -0.78 -14.40 -18.36
C GLY A 168 -2.21 -13.99 -17.94
N PRO A 169 -2.43 -12.70 -17.66
CA PRO A 169 -3.77 -12.17 -17.42
C PRO A 169 -4.62 -12.15 -18.70
N PRO A 170 -5.96 -12.13 -18.57
CA PRO A 170 -6.88 -11.86 -19.68
C PRO A 170 -6.53 -10.56 -20.42
N LYS A 171 -6.83 -10.47 -21.72
CA LYS A 171 -6.44 -9.33 -22.58
C LYS A 171 -6.83 -7.97 -21.99
N ARG A 172 -8.11 -7.81 -21.60
CA ARG A 172 -8.62 -6.56 -20.99
C ARG A 172 -7.84 -6.18 -19.71
N LEU A 173 -7.48 -7.16 -18.90
CA LEU A 173 -6.74 -6.93 -17.67
C LEU A 173 -5.27 -6.57 -17.96
N ARG A 174 -4.68 -7.16 -19.01
CA ARG A 174 -3.34 -6.81 -19.50
C ARG A 174 -3.26 -5.35 -19.94
N GLU A 175 -4.24 -4.88 -20.70
CA GLU A 175 -4.32 -3.48 -21.14
C GLU A 175 -4.37 -2.52 -19.95
N LEU A 176 -5.14 -2.86 -18.91
CA LEU A 176 -5.18 -2.08 -17.68
C LEU A 176 -3.84 -2.08 -16.93
N PHE A 177 -3.18 -3.24 -16.84
CA PHE A 177 -1.85 -3.33 -16.23
C PHE A 177 -0.81 -2.51 -16.97
N ASP A 178 -0.78 -2.61 -18.30
CA ASP A 178 0.17 -1.87 -19.14
C ASP A 178 -0.07 -0.36 -19.05
N LEU A 179 -1.33 0.09 -18.99
CA LEU A 179 -1.68 1.48 -18.77
C LEU A 179 -1.19 1.99 -17.40
N ASN A 180 -1.44 1.25 -16.32
CA ASN A 180 -0.98 1.63 -14.98
C ASN A 180 0.53 1.61 -14.84
N LYS A 181 1.20 0.65 -15.50
CA LYS A 181 2.66 0.62 -15.59
C LYS A 181 3.21 1.88 -16.25
N ALA A 182 2.63 2.28 -17.39
CA ALA A 182 3.04 3.50 -18.09
C ALA A 182 2.86 4.75 -17.23
N TYR A 183 1.78 4.82 -16.43
CA TYR A 183 1.59 5.92 -15.47
C TYR A 183 2.66 5.95 -14.40
N ILE A 184 2.99 4.81 -13.78
CA ILE A 184 4.06 4.72 -12.77
C ILE A 184 5.41 5.17 -13.36
N GLU A 185 5.75 4.70 -14.55
CA GLU A 185 7.00 5.08 -15.23
C GLU A 185 7.03 6.58 -15.55
N THR A 186 5.92 7.15 -16.00
CA THR A 186 5.81 8.59 -16.31
C THR A 186 5.93 9.44 -15.05
N ASP A 187 5.20 9.10 -13.98
CA ASP A 187 5.22 9.86 -12.73
C ASP A 187 6.59 9.76 -12.03
N TYR A 188 7.28 8.62 -12.18
CA TYR A 188 8.64 8.46 -11.69
C TYR A 188 9.62 9.38 -12.42
N GLU A 189 9.51 9.51 -13.74
CA GLU A 189 10.34 10.44 -14.52
C GLU A 189 10.10 11.90 -14.12
N VAL A 190 8.83 12.28 -13.88
CA VAL A 190 8.48 13.61 -13.37
C VAL A 190 9.08 13.85 -11.98
N MET A 191 9.07 12.85 -11.10
CA MET A 191 9.72 12.91 -9.79
C MET A 191 11.24 13.13 -9.93
N ILE A 192 11.92 12.36 -10.80
CA ILE A 192 13.36 12.51 -11.06
C ILE A 192 13.67 13.91 -11.58
N GLU A 193 12.89 14.43 -12.53
CA GLU A 193 13.07 15.78 -13.05
C GLU A 193 12.92 16.85 -11.96
N ASN A 194 11.89 16.75 -11.12
CA ASN A 194 11.68 17.69 -10.02
C ASN A 194 12.83 17.65 -9.00
N GLU A 195 13.35 16.46 -8.69
CA GLU A 195 14.47 16.32 -7.78
C GLU A 195 15.77 16.85 -8.38
N ALA A 196 16.00 16.65 -9.68
CA ALA A 196 17.13 17.21 -10.41
C ALA A 196 17.11 18.75 -10.37
N ARG A 197 15.94 19.36 -10.61
CA ARG A 197 15.78 20.82 -10.56
C ARG A 197 16.12 21.41 -9.19
N LYS A 198 15.72 20.75 -8.09
CA LYS A 198 16.02 21.22 -6.71
C LYS A 198 17.52 21.20 -6.38
N ARG A 199 18.31 20.38 -7.07
CA ARG A 199 19.76 20.26 -6.84
C ARG A 199 20.59 21.28 -7.62
N LEU A 200 19.99 21.93 -8.62
CA LEU A 200 20.65 23.01 -9.35
C LEU A 200 20.63 24.29 -8.50
N PRO A 201 21.73 25.05 -8.44
CA PRO A 201 21.79 26.28 -7.66
C PRO A 201 20.85 27.36 -8.22
N ASP A 202 20.10 28.02 -7.33
CA ASP A 202 19.12 29.09 -7.67
C ASP A 202 19.77 30.35 -8.28
N ASN A 203 21.10 30.46 -8.26
CA ASN A 203 21.83 31.69 -8.62
C ASN A 203 21.87 32.03 -10.13
N HIS A 204 21.18 31.29 -11.00
CA HIS A 204 21.19 31.50 -12.47
C HIS A 204 20.02 32.35 -13.01
N ILE A 205 19.44 33.26 -12.22
CA ILE A 205 18.21 34.00 -12.62
C ILE A 205 18.46 35.15 -13.64
N ILE A 206 19.70 35.43 -14.04
CA ILE A 206 19.96 36.43 -15.10
C ILE A 206 20.28 35.69 -16.40
N LEU A 207 19.25 35.40 -17.21
CA LEU A 207 19.33 34.51 -18.37
C LEU A 207 19.65 35.26 -19.68
N ASN A 208 20.79 34.93 -20.30
CA ASN A 208 20.98 34.99 -21.75
C ASN A 208 20.58 33.65 -22.38
N ALA A 209 20.28 33.62 -23.69
CA ALA A 209 19.90 32.38 -24.39
C ALA A 209 20.97 31.27 -24.36
N GLU A 210 22.25 31.63 -24.20
CA GLU A 210 23.35 30.66 -24.03
C GLU A 210 23.27 29.95 -22.67
N ASP A 211 22.77 30.63 -21.62
CA ASP A 211 22.62 30.08 -20.27
C ASP A 211 21.53 29.00 -20.22
N ASP A 212 20.49 29.09 -21.06
CA ASP A 212 19.43 28.08 -21.13
C ASP A 212 19.95 26.73 -21.66
N VAL A 213 20.87 26.75 -22.63
CA VAL A 213 21.46 25.52 -23.19
C VAL A 213 22.33 24.84 -22.15
N GLU A 214 23.19 25.59 -21.45
CA GLU A 214 24.04 25.05 -20.41
C GLU A 214 23.22 24.53 -19.21
N ARG A 215 22.17 25.27 -18.81
CA ARG A 215 21.24 24.85 -17.77
C ARG A 215 20.52 23.55 -18.12
N ASN A 216 20.01 23.40 -19.34
CA ASN A 216 19.36 22.16 -19.77
C ASN A 216 20.34 20.98 -19.81
N ARG A 217 21.59 21.22 -20.22
CA ARG A 217 22.64 20.19 -20.18
C ARG A 217 22.97 19.77 -18.75
N ALA A 218 23.06 20.72 -17.82
CA ALA A 218 23.28 20.44 -16.41
C ALA A 218 22.10 19.68 -15.79
N LEU A 219 20.86 20.04 -16.15
CA LEU A 219 19.65 19.34 -15.71
C LEU A 219 19.62 17.89 -16.19
N GLU A 220 19.90 17.63 -17.47
CA GLU A 220 19.91 16.26 -18.00
C GLU A 220 21.03 15.41 -17.37
N LEU A 221 22.21 15.99 -17.12
CA LEU A 221 23.29 15.31 -16.41
C LEU A 221 22.86 14.92 -14.98
N GLU A 222 22.15 15.81 -14.28
CA GLU A 222 21.66 15.52 -12.92
C GLU A 222 20.53 14.48 -12.93
N LYS A 223 19.63 14.52 -13.91
CA LYS A 223 18.62 13.47 -14.13
C LYS A 223 19.27 12.11 -14.36
N GLU A 224 20.32 12.03 -15.19
CA GLU A 224 21.05 10.78 -15.45
C GLU A 224 21.69 10.21 -14.18
N LYS A 225 22.35 11.05 -13.37
CA LYS A 225 22.88 10.63 -12.06
C LYS A 225 21.78 10.12 -11.14
N LEU A 226 20.64 10.81 -11.10
CA LEU A 226 19.50 10.41 -10.28
C LEU A 226 18.92 9.07 -10.74
N ARG A 227 18.80 8.80 -12.05
CA ARG A 227 18.37 7.49 -12.57
C ARG A 227 19.31 6.35 -12.20
N LEU A 228 20.61 6.61 -12.08
CA LEU A 228 21.57 5.63 -11.59
C LEU A 228 21.43 5.34 -10.09
N LEU A 229 21.09 6.36 -9.30
CA LEU A 229 20.87 6.24 -7.86
C LEU A 229 19.48 5.67 -7.50
N HIS A 230 18.49 6.00 -8.33
CA HIS A 230 17.07 5.72 -8.16
C HIS A 230 16.55 5.11 -9.46
N PRO A 231 16.77 3.80 -9.67
CA PRO A 231 16.30 3.13 -10.86
C PRO A 231 14.77 3.09 -10.88
N ILE A 232 14.20 3.13 -12.08
CA ILE A 232 12.75 2.97 -12.29
C ILE A 232 12.27 1.71 -11.56
N PRO A 233 11.22 1.79 -10.72
CA PRO A 233 10.75 0.67 -9.94
C PRO A 233 10.34 -0.50 -10.85
N VAL A 234 10.66 -1.71 -10.41
CA VAL A 234 10.24 -2.92 -11.12
C VAL A 234 8.73 -3.09 -10.96
N VAL A 235 7.98 -2.94 -12.05
CA VAL A 235 6.53 -3.15 -12.06
C VAL A 235 6.21 -4.60 -12.42
N ARG A 236 5.51 -5.32 -11.53
CA ARG A 236 5.10 -6.71 -11.74
C ARG A 236 3.59 -6.85 -11.70
N TYR A 237 3.06 -7.73 -12.54
CA TYR A 237 1.63 -8.08 -12.50
C TYR A 237 1.47 -9.41 -11.77
N MET A 238 0.69 -9.42 -10.69
CA MET A 238 0.48 -10.62 -9.88
C MET A 238 -0.99 -10.87 -9.60
N ARG A 239 -1.29 -12.14 -9.35
CA ARG A 239 -2.59 -12.58 -8.82
C ARG A 239 -2.60 -12.43 -7.32
N LEU A 240 -3.69 -11.91 -6.79
CA LEU A 240 -3.92 -11.82 -5.36
C LEU A 240 -4.57 -13.12 -4.85
N PHE A 241 -3.98 -13.71 -3.83
CA PHE A 241 -4.54 -14.85 -3.13
C PHE A 241 -4.85 -14.45 -1.69
N LEU A 242 -6.08 -14.70 -1.27
CA LEU A 242 -6.58 -14.47 0.08
C LEU A 242 -6.80 -15.84 0.73
N ASN A 243 -6.05 -16.16 1.79
CA ASN A 243 -6.09 -17.45 2.46
C ASN A 243 -5.91 -18.64 1.49
N GLY A 244 -4.94 -18.50 0.60
CA GLY A 244 -4.63 -19.49 -0.44
C GLY A 244 -5.66 -19.62 -1.57
N LYS A 245 -6.75 -18.84 -1.55
CA LYS A 245 -7.76 -18.79 -2.62
C LYS A 245 -7.48 -17.62 -3.55
N ASP A 246 -7.49 -17.89 -4.85
CA ASP A 246 -7.30 -16.85 -5.86
C ASP A 246 -8.49 -15.88 -5.89
N SER A 247 -8.23 -14.57 -5.77
CA SER A 247 -9.27 -13.53 -5.71
C SER A 247 -10.13 -13.49 -6.98
N SER A 248 -9.55 -13.83 -8.14
CA SER A 248 -10.28 -13.86 -9.41
C SER A 248 -11.38 -14.93 -9.44
N ASN A 249 -11.24 -16.01 -8.67
CA ASN A 249 -12.26 -17.05 -8.55
C ASN A 249 -13.39 -16.64 -7.61
N ILE A 250 -13.11 -15.76 -6.64
CA ILE A 250 -14.11 -15.27 -5.68
C ILE A 250 -15.14 -14.40 -6.43
N GLN A 251 -14.69 -13.59 -7.38
CA GLN A 251 -15.53 -12.73 -8.23
C GLN A 251 -16.58 -13.51 -9.03
N ASN A 252 -16.18 -14.62 -9.66
CA ASN A 252 -17.10 -15.44 -10.44
C ASN A 252 -18.26 -16.01 -9.60
N ARG A 253 -18.01 -16.29 -8.31
CA ARG A 253 -19.06 -16.78 -7.41
C ARG A 253 -20.08 -15.68 -7.11
N TYR A 254 -19.62 -14.47 -6.78
CA TYR A 254 -20.51 -13.33 -6.51
C TYR A 254 -21.41 -12.99 -7.70
N LEU A 255 -20.85 -12.97 -8.91
CA LEU A 255 -21.63 -12.73 -10.13
C LEU A 255 -22.65 -13.84 -10.41
N SER A 256 -22.35 -15.09 -10.01
CA SER A 256 -23.26 -16.22 -10.19
C SER A 256 -24.33 -16.35 -9.10
N SER A 257 -24.07 -15.83 -7.90
CA SER A 257 -24.97 -15.92 -6.73
C SER A 257 -25.80 -14.66 -6.49
N ALA A 258 -25.57 -13.57 -7.23
CA ALA A 258 -26.41 -12.39 -7.17
C ALA A 258 -27.85 -12.80 -7.55
N PRO A 259 -28.86 -12.52 -6.69
CA PRO A 259 -30.24 -12.86 -7.01
C PRO A 259 -30.60 -12.20 -8.34
N GLN A 260 -31.06 -13.00 -9.30
CA GLN A 260 -31.60 -12.45 -10.54
C GLN A 260 -32.77 -11.57 -10.15
N ILE A 261 -32.60 -10.25 -10.28
CA ILE A 261 -33.69 -9.30 -10.15
C ILE A 261 -34.59 -9.59 -11.36
N VAL A 262 -35.62 -10.40 -11.14
CA VAL A 262 -36.66 -10.65 -12.13
C VAL A 262 -37.46 -9.35 -12.24
N GLY A 263 -37.22 -8.62 -13.33
CA GLY A 263 -38.04 -7.48 -13.73
C GLY A 263 -39.36 -7.91 -14.33
#